data_AF-A0A2E0NF69-F1
#
_entry.id   AF-A0A2E0NF69-F1
#
_cell.length_a   1.000
_cell.length_b   1.000
_cell.length_c   1.000
_cell.angle_alpha   90.00
_cell.angle_beta   90.00
_cell.angle_gamma   90.00
#
_symmetry.space_group_name_H-M   'P 1'
#
loop_
_entity.id
_entity.type
_entity.pdbx_description
1 polymer ?
#
loop_
_entity_poly.entity_id
_entity_poly.type
_entity_poly.pdbx_seq_one_letter_code
_entity_poly.pdbx_strand_id
1 'polypeptide(L)'
;MQKKKKKVDYEALNSSLMRIPRMNVETARNLIDIGIRDIFELQGRAPEVLFEDVLSRTGAIPADRIRYFRMAVYYAEHSEPDKSKLHPDAWIQV
;
A
#
# COMPACT_ATOMS: atom_id res chain seq x y z
N MET A 1 4.11 29.82 -9.46
CA MET A 1 4.64 28.43 -9.48
C MET A 1 3.57 27.50 -10.04
N GLN A 2 3.70 27.06 -11.30
CA GLN A 2 2.77 26.08 -11.86
C GLN A 2 3.08 24.71 -11.25
N LYS A 3 2.19 24.18 -10.39
CA LYS A 3 2.23 22.78 -9.97
C LYS A 3 2.05 21.94 -11.23
N LYS A 4 3.14 21.37 -11.78
CA LYS A 4 3.04 20.33 -12.83
C LYS A 4 2.11 19.26 -12.29
N LYS A 5 0.95 19.06 -12.94
CA LYS A 5 0.07 17.93 -12.65
C LYS A 5 0.92 16.66 -12.76
N LYS A 6 1.14 15.95 -11.64
CA LYS A 6 1.74 14.61 -11.66
C LYS A 6 0.94 13.79 -12.70
N LYS A 7 1.62 13.18 -13.67
CA LYS A 7 0.96 12.21 -14.56
C LYS A 7 0.32 11.14 -13.68
N VAL A 8 -0.91 10.76 -14.00
CA VAL A 8 -1.60 9.69 -13.28
C VAL A 8 -0.80 8.40 -13.47
N ASP A 9 -0.50 7.71 -12.38
CA ASP A 9 0.20 6.43 -12.42
C ASP A 9 -0.80 5.33 -12.80
N TYR A 10 -1.00 5.14 -14.10
CA TYR A 10 -1.97 4.18 -14.62
C TYR A 10 -1.59 2.72 -14.34
N GLU A 11 -0.30 2.42 -14.15
CA GLU A 11 0.13 1.07 -13.75
C GLU A 11 -0.39 0.77 -12.34
N ALA A 12 -0.14 1.69 -11.40
CA ALA A 12 -0.65 1.54 -10.04
C ALA A 12 -2.20 1.58 -9.99
N LEU A 13 -2.83 2.51 -10.70
CA LEU A 13 -4.29 2.67 -10.71
C LEU A 13 -5.04 1.43 -11.24
N ASN A 14 -4.46 0.72 -12.21
CA ASN A 14 -5.06 -0.48 -12.80
C ASN A 14 -4.56 -1.79 -12.15
N SER A 15 -3.69 -1.72 -11.14
CA SER A 15 -3.15 -2.90 -10.47
C SER A 15 -4.21 -3.62 -9.62
N SER A 16 -4.01 -4.91 -9.34
CA SER A 16 -4.91 -5.65 -8.45
C SER A 16 -4.89 -5.11 -7.01
N LEU A 17 -3.79 -4.44 -6.60
CA LEU A 17 -3.67 -3.75 -5.31
C LEU A 17 -4.74 -2.68 -5.09
N MET A 18 -5.29 -2.09 -6.16
CA MET A 18 -6.38 -1.11 -6.07
C MET A 18 -7.74 -1.73 -5.73
N ARG A 19 -7.85 -3.07 -5.69
CA ARG A 19 -9.04 -3.76 -5.14
C ARG A 19 -9.08 -3.70 -3.62
N ILE A 20 -7.95 -3.44 -2.96
CA ILE A 20 -7.89 -3.25 -1.51
C ILE A 20 -8.66 -1.98 -1.17
N PRO A 21 -9.69 -2.04 -0.30
CA PRO A 21 -10.50 -0.88 0.00
C PRO A 21 -9.66 0.28 0.53
N ARG A 22 -9.99 1.50 0.11
CA ARG A 22 -9.31 2.75 0.53
C ARG A 22 -7.81 2.78 0.22
N MET A 23 -7.31 1.91 -0.66
CA MET A 23 -5.91 1.93 -1.07
C MET A 23 -5.55 3.25 -1.75
N ASN A 24 -4.34 3.73 -1.47
CA ASN A 24 -3.77 4.91 -2.07
C ASN A 24 -2.88 4.51 -3.27
N VAL A 25 -3.07 5.20 -4.41
CA VAL A 25 -2.31 4.94 -5.65
C VAL A 25 -0.79 5.05 -5.46
N GLU A 26 -0.31 5.99 -4.65
CA GLU A 26 1.13 6.10 -4.33
C GLU A 26 1.63 4.89 -3.53
N THR A 27 0.81 4.30 -2.66
CA THR A 27 1.20 3.08 -1.92
C THR A 27 1.19 1.86 -2.83
N ALA A 28 0.16 1.73 -3.69
CA ALA A 28 0.14 0.70 -4.72
C ALA A 28 1.37 0.81 -5.65
N ARG A 29 1.75 2.04 -6.03
CA ARG A 29 2.97 2.27 -6.80
C ARG A 29 4.22 1.80 -6.06
N ASN A 30 4.36 2.16 -4.78
CA ASN A 30 5.50 1.72 -3.96
C ASN A 30 5.62 0.19 -3.89
N LEU A 31 4.48 -0.50 -3.74
CA LEU A 31 4.43 -1.97 -3.72
C LEU A 31 4.89 -2.56 -5.06
N ILE A 32 4.39 -2.04 -6.18
CA ILE A 32 4.82 -2.46 -7.54
C ILE A 32 6.32 -2.21 -7.73
N ASP A 33 6.80 -1.08 -7.23
CA ASP A 33 8.19 -0.69 -7.30
C ASP A 33 9.13 -1.66 -6.56
N ILE A 34 8.69 -2.28 -5.45
CA ILE A 34 9.43 -3.36 -4.77
C ILE A 34 9.10 -4.77 -5.29
N GLY A 35 8.35 -4.87 -6.39
CA GLY A 35 8.05 -6.13 -7.07
C GLY A 35 6.74 -6.81 -6.67
N ILE A 36 5.93 -6.21 -5.80
CA ILE A 36 4.60 -6.72 -5.42
C ILE A 36 3.57 -6.25 -6.43
N ARG A 37 3.07 -7.17 -7.25
CA ARG A 37 2.11 -6.90 -8.34
C ARG A 37 0.74 -7.47 -8.06
N ASP A 38 0.62 -8.42 -7.14
CA ASP A 38 -0.67 -8.97 -6.72
C ASP A 38 -0.90 -8.96 -5.21
N ILE A 39 -2.18 -9.00 -4.82
CA ILE A 39 -2.61 -9.02 -3.43
C ILE A 39 -2.11 -10.30 -2.74
N PHE A 40 -2.11 -11.44 -3.43
CA PHE A 40 -1.67 -12.70 -2.80
C PHE A 40 -0.19 -12.66 -2.37
N GLU A 41 0.64 -11.85 -3.03
CA GLU A 41 2.07 -11.72 -2.73
C GLU A 41 2.32 -10.97 -1.40
N LEU A 42 1.29 -10.31 -0.87
CA LEU A 42 1.33 -9.66 0.45
C LEU A 42 1.10 -10.66 1.60
N GLN A 43 0.52 -11.83 1.31
CA GLN A 43 0.16 -12.80 2.34
C GLN A 43 1.44 -13.34 3.02
N GLY A 44 1.49 -13.28 4.35
CA GLY A 44 2.64 -13.72 5.13
C GLY A 44 3.85 -12.78 5.06
N ARG A 45 3.71 -11.59 4.46
CA ARG A 45 4.73 -10.54 4.51
C ARG A 45 4.50 -9.65 5.73
N ALA A 46 5.58 -9.23 6.37
CA ALA A 46 5.49 -8.22 7.43
C ALA A 46 5.29 -6.82 6.81
N PRO A 47 4.27 -6.05 7.22
CA PRO A 47 4.05 -4.69 6.72
C PRO A 47 5.25 -3.77 6.91
N GLU A 48 5.94 -3.89 8.04
CA GLU A 48 7.12 -3.11 8.41
C GLU A 48 8.28 -3.39 7.45
N VAL A 49 8.49 -4.65 7.08
CA VAL A 49 9.52 -5.05 6.09
C VAL A 49 9.20 -4.46 4.72
N LEU A 50 7.94 -4.55 4.26
CA LEU A 50 7.53 -3.94 2.98
C LEU A 50 7.74 -2.42 2.98
N PHE A 51 7.46 -1.75 4.10
CA PHE A 51 7.66 -0.33 4.24
C PHE A 51 9.14 0.05 4.22
N GLU A 52 9.99 -0.72 4.91
CA GLU A 52 11.45 -0.55 4.89
C GLU A 52 12.02 -0.78 3.48
N ASP A 53 11.56 -1.82 2.77
CA ASP A 53 11.96 -2.08 1.38
C ASP A 53 11.65 -0.88 0.48
N VAL A 54 10.46 -0.30 0.62
CA VAL A 54 10.08 0.92 -0.12
C VAL A 54 10.94 2.11 0.31
N LEU A 55 11.17 2.30 1.61
CA LEU A 55 11.99 3.40 2.11
C LEU A 55 13.42 3.30 1.56
N SER A 56 13.98 2.09 1.48
CA SER A 56 15.31 1.83 0.93
C SER A 56 15.39 2.16 -0.56
N ARG A 57 14.32 1.92 -1.32
CA ARG A 57 14.27 2.13 -2.78
C ARG A 57 13.94 3.57 -3.18
N THR A 58 13.01 4.21 -2.49
CA THR A 58 12.51 5.56 -2.80
C THR A 58 13.26 6.65 -2.04
N GLY A 59 13.97 6.31 -0.96
CA GLY A 59 14.76 7.21 -0.13
C GLY A 59 13.94 7.92 0.96
N ALA A 60 12.72 8.35 0.65
CA ALA A 60 11.83 8.96 1.64
C ALA A 60 10.35 8.70 1.32
N ILE A 61 9.61 8.22 2.33
CA ILE A 61 8.15 8.15 2.32
C ILE A 61 7.61 8.64 3.68
N PRO A 62 6.40 9.24 3.72
CA PRO A 62 5.77 9.64 4.98
C PRO A 62 5.62 8.45 5.95
N ALA A 63 6.00 8.64 7.22
CA ALA A 63 5.97 7.59 8.23
C ALA A 63 4.55 7.05 8.47
N ASP A 64 3.54 7.91 8.38
CA ASP A 64 2.14 7.52 8.50
C ASP A 64 1.72 6.52 7.42
N ARG A 65 2.42 6.46 6.27
CA ARG A 65 2.09 5.59 5.14
C ARG A 65 2.11 4.10 5.49
N ILE A 66 2.83 3.68 6.54
CA ILE A 66 2.84 2.31 7.06
C ILE A 66 1.43 1.73 7.24
N ARG A 67 0.46 2.56 7.59
CA ARG A 67 -0.95 2.18 7.77
C ARG A 67 -1.57 1.51 6.54
N TYR A 68 -1.15 1.93 5.33
CA TYR A 68 -1.62 1.32 4.09
C TYR A 68 -1.00 -0.06 3.85
N PHE A 69 0.26 -0.25 4.23
CA PHE A 69 0.93 -1.55 4.14
C PHE A 69 0.29 -2.55 5.10
N ARG A 70 0.02 -2.13 6.34
CA ARG A 70 -0.66 -2.94 7.35
C ARG A 70 -2.05 -3.38 6.90
N MET A 71 -2.84 -2.43 6.40
CA MET A 71 -4.15 -2.73 5.82
C MET A 71 -4.06 -3.68 4.61
N ALA A 72 -3.05 -3.50 3.75
CA ALA A 72 -2.88 -4.33 2.56
C ALA A 72 -2.57 -5.80 2.91
N VAL A 73 -1.64 -6.02 3.85
CA VAL A 73 -1.32 -7.36 4.37
C VAL A 73 -2.53 -7.96 5.07
N TYR A 74 -3.20 -7.20 5.95
CA TYR A 74 -4.42 -7.67 6.61
C TYR A 74 -5.49 -8.13 5.61
N TYR A 75 -5.74 -7.32 4.58
CA TYR A 75 -6.70 -7.68 3.53
C TYR A 75 -6.29 -8.95 2.77
N ALA A 76 -5.00 -9.11 2.47
CA ALA A 76 -4.49 -10.29 1.77
C ALA A 76 -4.59 -11.57 2.61
N GLU A 77 -4.45 -11.46 3.93
CA GLU A 77 -4.49 -12.60 4.85
C GLU A 77 -5.90 -13.05 5.24
N HIS A 78 -6.92 -12.22 4.99
CA HIS A 78 -8.29 -12.50 5.41
C HIS A 78 -9.21 -12.63 4.20
N SER A 79 -9.77 -13.82 3.98
CA SER A 79 -10.78 -14.04 2.94
C SER A 79 -12.09 -13.29 3.23
N GLU A 80 -12.41 -13.10 4.51
CA GLU A 80 -13.56 -12.31 4.98
C GLU A 80 -13.08 -11.24 5.97
N PRO A 81 -12.51 -10.13 5.48
CA PRO A 81 -11.94 -9.09 6.34
C PRO A 81 -13.03 -8.28 7.05
N ASP A 82 -12.76 -7.90 8.30
CA ASP A 82 -13.62 -6.98 9.04
C ASP A 82 -13.58 -5.59 8.39
N LYS A 83 -14.75 -5.10 7.97
CA LYS A 83 -14.93 -3.78 7.34
C LYS A 83 -14.36 -2.64 8.18
N SER A 84 -14.34 -2.76 9.52
CA SER A 84 -13.76 -1.75 10.41
C SER A 84 -12.24 -1.61 10.23
N LYS A 85 -11.56 -2.69 9.84
CA LYS A 85 -10.11 -2.75 9.60
C LYS A 85 -9.72 -2.45 8.15
N LEU A 86 -10.69 -2.29 7.26
CA LEU A 86 -10.50 -1.87 5.86
C LEU A 86 -10.48 -0.35 5.70
N HIS A 87 -9.96 0.32 6.72
CA HIS A 87 -9.69 1.74 6.71
C HIS A 87 -8.25 2.00 7.21
N PRO A 88 -7.46 2.84 6.53
CA PRO A 88 -6.09 3.17 6.95
C PRO A 88 -6.00 3.66 8.40
N ASP A 89 -7.02 4.39 8.87
CA ASP A 89 -7.04 4.94 10.24
C ASP A 89 -7.11 3.86 11.34
N ALA A 90 -7.57 2.65 11.01
CA ALA A 90 -7.55 1.52 11.94
C ALA A 90 -6.11 1.04 12.27
N TRP A 91 -5.09 1.54 11.56
CA TRP A 91 -3.71 1.06 11.61
C TRP A 91 -2.69 2.10 12.10
N ILE A 92 -3.16 3.20 12.71
CA ILE A 92 -2.30 4.32 13.15
C ILE A 92 -1.39 3.95 14.34
N GLN A 93 -1.86 3.12 15.27
CA GLN A 93 -1.20 2.84 16.55
C GLN A 93 -0.81 1.37 16.76
N VAL A 94 -0.93 0.55 15.71
CA VAL A 94 -0.62 -0.88 15.78
C VAL A 94 0.88 -1.12 15.91
#